data_AF-A0A535QKR2-F1
#
_entry.id   AF-A0A535QKR2-F1
#
_cell.length_a   1.000
_cell.length_b   1.000
_cell.length_c   1.000
_cell.angle_alpha   90.00
_cell.angle_beta   90.00
_cell.angle_gamma   90.00
#
_symmetry.space_group_name_H-M   'P 1'
#
loop_
_entity.id
_entity.type
_entity.pdbx_description
1 polymer ?
#
loop_
_entity_poly.entity_id
_entity_poly.type
_entity_poly.pdbx_seq_one_letter_code
_entity_poly.pdbx_strand_id
1 'polypeptide(L)'
;MITMTSTIRQPSAFLPVAMSLVALALVLGHVALFGVVHEADEGTAAHLWQILMAAQLPIVAFFALKYVPQKPKQALLILALQMVAALTACAPVFFLKL
;
A
#
# COMPACT_ATOMS: atom_id res chain seq x y z
N MET A 1 -11.95 24.61 -13.89
CA MET A 1 -10.56 24.10 -13.87
C MET A 1 -10.30 23.50 -12.49
N ILE A 2 -10.32 22.16 -12.35
CA ILE A 2 -10.15 21.50 -11.04
C ILE A 2 -8.69 21.08 -10.90
N THR A 3 -7.97 21.77 -10.01
CA THR A 3 -6.53 21.70 -9.70
C THR A 3 -6.15 20.37 -9.02
N MET A 4 -4.88 19.96 -9.14
CA MET A 4 -4.28 18.73 -8.58
C MET A 4 -4.65 18.43 -7.11
N THR A 5 -4.92 19.47 -6.33
CA THR A 5 -5.33 19.41 -4.92
C THR A 5 -6.68 18.72 -4.69
N SER A 6 -7.59 18.72 -5.67
CA SER A 6 -8.92 18.12 -5.51
C SER A 6 -8.91 16.59 -5.59
N THR A 7 -7.96 16.00 -6.30
CA THR A 7 -7.86 14.54 -6.44
C THR A 7 -7.12 13.91 -5.26
N ILE A 8 -6.09 14.58 -4.73
CA ILE A 8 -5.32 14.10 -3.55
C ILE A 8 -6.17 14.05 -2.28
N ARG A 9 -7.19 14.92 -2.15
CA ARG A 9 -8.12 14.93 -1.02
C ARG A 9 -9.11 13.77 -1.02
N GLN A 10 -9.16 12.97 -2.08
CA GLN A 10 -10.07 11.85 -2.12
C GLN A 10 -9.48 10.69 -1.32
N PRO A 11 -10.27 10.06 -0.42
CA PRO A 11 -9.81 8.94 0.37
C PRO A 11 -9.26 7.82 -0.50
N SER A 12 -9.88 7.51 -1.63
CA SER A 12 -9.39 6.51 -2.58
C SER A 12 -8.00 6.79 -3.19
N ALA A 13 -7.49 8.03 -3.10
CA ALA A 13 -6.17 8.39 -3.61
C ALA A 13 -5.07 8.21 -2.55
N PHE A 14 -5.29 8.72 -1.33
CA PHE A 14 -4.28 8.68 -0.27
C PHE A 14 -4.36 7.44 0.62
N LEU A 15 -5.55 6.84 0.76
CA LEU A 15 -5.77 5.71 1.68
C LEU A 15 -4.91 4.49 1.31
N PRO A 16 -4.76 4.09 0.03
CA PRO A 16 -3.85 2.99 -0.33
C PRO A 16 -2.39 3.28 0.04
N VAL A 17 -1.94 4.53 -0.11
CA VAL A 17 -0.58 4.95 0.28
C VAL A 17 -0.41 4.84 1.81
N ALA A 18 -1.38 5.34 2.58
CA ALA A 18 -1.35 5.23 4.03
C ALA A 18 -1.35 3.76 4.49
N MET A 19 -2.15 2.90 3.87
CA MET A 19 -2.18 1.46 4.16
C MET A 19 -0.82 0.80 3.88
N SER A 20 -0.19 1.10 2.75
CA SER A 20 1.15 0.60 2.42
C SER A 20 2.22 1.08 3.43
N LEU A 21 2.14 2.34 3.88
CA LEU A 21 3.05 2.87 4.90
C LEU A 21 2.85 2.20 6.27
N VAL A 22 1.60 1.96 6.67
CA VAL A 22 1.29 1.22 7.90
C VAL A 22 1.82 -0.22 7.80
N ALA A 23 1.61 -0.90 6.68
CA ALA A 23 2.15 -2.24 6.44
C ALA A 23 3.69 -2.26 6.54
N LEU A 24 4.38 -1.28 5.94
CA LEU A 24 5.83 -1.15 6.03
C LEU A 24 6.29 -0.91 7.48
N ALA A 25 5.62 -0.01 8.21
CA ALA A 25 5.95 0.29 9.59
C ALA A 25 5.75 -0.92 10.51
N LEU A 26 4.71 -1.73 10.26
CA LEU A 26 4.48 -2.98 10.98
C LEU A 26 5.63 -3.97 10.76
N VAL A 27 6.03 -4.19 9.51
CA VAL A 27 7.12 -5.12 9.18
C VAL A 27 8.45 -4.64 9.77
N LEU A 28 8.81 -3.37 9.56
CA LEU A 28 10.06 -2.82 10.11
C LEU A 28 10.06 -2.78 11.64
N GLY A 29 8.94 -2.42 12.26
CA GLY A 29 8.80 -2.41 13.71
C GLY A 29 8.94 -3.80 14.32
N HIS A 30 8.33 -4.81 13.68
CA HIS A 30 8.45 -6.19 14.12
C HIS A 30 9.91 -6.67 14.02
N VAL A 31 10.57 -6.45 12.87
CA VAL A 31 11.99 -6.78 12.68
C VAL A 31 12.90 -6.04 13.67
N ALA A 32 12.63 -4.77 13.97
CA ALA A 32 13.45 -3.99 14.90
C ALA A 32 13.29 -4.43 16.36
N LEU A 33 12.09 -4.85 16.77
CA LEU A 33 11.80 -5.23 18.15
C LEU A 33 12.13 -6.70 18.45
N PHE A 34 11.86 -7.60 17.50
CA PHE A 34 11.97 -9.04 17.71
C PHE A 34 13.12 -9.68 16.90
N GLY A 35 13.75 -8.93 16.00
CA GLY A 35 14.73 -9.48 15.06
C GLY A 35 14.04 -10.23 13.91
N VAL A 36 14.85 -10.80 13.00
CA VAL A 36 14.34 -11.72 11.96
C VAL A 36 14.23 -13.11 12.57
N VAL A 37 13.12 -13.38 13.25
CA VAL A 37 12.78 -14.70 13.77
C VAL A 37 11.80 -15.36 12.81
N HIS A 38 12.15 -16.55 12.32
CA HIS A 38 11.23 -17.35 11.53
C HIS A 38 10.32 -18.09 12.51
N GLU A 39 9.15 -17.52 12.81
CA GLU A 39 8.12 -18.21 13.57
C GLU A 39 7.62 -19.44 12.77
N ALA A 40 7.26 -20.53 13.45
CA ALA A 40 6.72 -21.73 12.80
C ALA A 40 5.29 -21.55 12.25
N ASP A 41 4.67 -20.40 12.52
CA ASP A 41 3.32 -19.99 12.11
C ASP A 41 3.39 -18.61 11.43
N GLU A 42 2.45 -18.29 10.54
CA GLU A 42 2.33 -16.94 9.94
C GLU A 42 1.85 -15.97 11.04
N GLY A 43 2.77 -15.49 11.87
CA GLY A 43 2.45 -14.69 13.07
C GLY A 43 1.50 -13.52 12.78
N THR A 44 0.82 -12.98 13.81
CA THR A 44 -0.23 -11.95 13.66
C THR A 44 0.15 -10.76 12.77
N ALA A 45 1.43 -10.37 12.75
CA ALA A 45 1.95 -9.32 11.87
C ALA A 45 1.86 -9.68 10.37
N ALA A 46 2.11 -10.94 10.00
CA ALA A 46 2.01 -11.43 8.64
C ALA A 46 0.56 -11.40 8.14
N HIS A 47 -0.39 -11.89 8.95
CA HIS A 47 -1.80 -11.81 8.61
C HIS A 47 -2.31 -10.38 8.49
N LEU A 48 -1.86 -9.47 9.36
CA LEU A 48 -2.24 -8.06 9.25
C LEU A 48 -1.66 -7.42 7.99
N TRP A 49 -0.42 -7.74 7.62
CA TRP A 49 0.18 -7.32 6.36
C TRP A 49 -0.61 -7.85 5.16
N GLN A 50 -0.99 -9.14 5.15
CA GLN A 50 -1.79 -9.74 4.09
C GLN A 50 -3.14 -9.03 3.92
N ILE A 51 -3.85 -8.76 5.03
CA ILE A 51 -5.14 -8.05 5.00
C ILE A 51 -4.96 -6.64 4.45
N LEU A 52 -3.93 -5.90 4.89
CA LEU A 52 -3.65 -4.56 4.39
C LEU A 52 -3.34 -4.56 2.88
N MET A 53 -2.54 -5.52 2.42
CA MET A 53 -2.19 -5.66 1.01
C MET A 53 -3.37 -6.11 0.14
N ALA A 54 -4.20 -7.02 0.64
CA ALA A 54 -5.39 -7.48 -0.07
C ALA A 54 -6.48 -6.40 -0.12
N ALA A 55 -6.69 -5.67 0.98
CA ALA A 55 -7.73 -4.66 1.09
C ALA A 55 -7.47 -3.42 0.21
N GLN A 56 -6.20 -3.09 -0.09
CA GLN A 56 -5.92 -1.97 -0.98
C GLN A 56 -6.21 -2.27 -2.45
N LEU A 57 -6.15 -3.54 -2.90
CA LEU A 57 -6.44 -3.92 -4.29
C LEU A 57 -7.82 -3.46 -4.79
N PRO A 58 -8.95 -3.71 -4.10
CA PRO A 58 -10.26 -3.22 -4.55
C PRO A 58 -10.35 -1.68 -4.53
N ILE A 59 -9.64 -1.00 -3.62
CA ILE A 59 -9.62 0.47 -3.55
C ILE A 59 -8.88 1.06 -4.75
N VAL A 60 -7.71 0.51 -5.07
CA VAL A 60 -6.91 0.89 -6.25
C VAL A 60 -7.70 0.60 -7.53
N ALA A 61 -8.37 -0.56 -7.61
CA ALA A 61 -9.21 -0.91 -8.76
C ALA A 61 -10.38 0.08 -8.94
N PHE A 62 -11.08 0.42 -7.85
CA PHE A 62 -12.14 1.43 -7.89
C PHE A 62 -11.61 2.80 -8.34
N PHE A 63 -10.44 3.21 -7.83
CA PHE A 63 -9.81 4.46 -8.23
C PHE A 63 -9.47 4.46 -9.73
N ALA A 64 -8.88 3.37 -10.22
CA ALA A 64 -8.52 3.24 -11.63
C ALA A 64 -9.77 3.35 -12.53
N LEU A 65 -10.81 2.55 -12.24
CA LEU A 65 -12.05 2.53 -13.03
C LEU A 65 -12.75 3.90 -13.07
N LYS A 66 -12.75 4.62 -11.94
CA LYS A 66 -13.43 5.91 -11.84
C LYS A 66 -12.63 7.06 -12.46
N TYR A 67 -11.33 7.13 -12.22
CA TYR A 67 -10.52 8.33 -12.52
C TYR A 67 -9.66 8.22 -13.78
N VAL A 68 -9.31 7.01 -14.25
CA VAL A 68 -8.56 6.84 -15.50
C VAL A 68 -9.34 7.35 -16.72
N PRO A 69 -10.65 7.05 -16.89
CA PRO A 69 -11.43 7.56 -18.03
C PRO A 69 -11.62 9.08 -18.02
N GLN A 70 -11.63 9.69 -16.82
CA GLN A 70 -11.89 11.13 -16.67
C GLN A 70 -10.63 11.98 -16.81
N LYS A 71 -9.51 11.54 -16.20
CA LYS A 71 -8.24 12.28 -16.16
C LYS A 71 -7.04 11.32 -16.17
N PRO A 72 -6.71 10.73 -17.34
CA PRO A 72 -5.76 9.62 -17.42
C PRO A 72 -4.36 10.00 -16.92
N LYS A 73 -3.82 11.17 -17.27
CA LYS A 73 -2.48 11.59 -16.84
C LYS A 73 -2.35 11.71 -15.31
N GLN A 74 -3.35 12.28 -14.65
CA GLN A 74 -3.34 12.45 -13.19
C GLN A 74 -3.60 11.13 -12.47
N ALA A 75 -4.55 10.34 -12.97
CA ALA A 75 -4.84 9.03 -12.42
C ALA A 75 -3.63 8.09 -12.52
N LEU A 76 -2.91 8.10 -13.65
CA LEU A 76 -1.70 7.30 -13.85
C LEU A 76 -0.57 7.70 -12.89
N LEU A 77 -0.38 8.99 -12.59
CA LEU A 77 0.61 9.43 -11.60
C LEU A 77 0.28 8.90 -10.20
N ILE A 78 -1.00 8.93 -9.80
CA ILE A 78 -1.45 8.43 -8.50
C ILE A 78 -1.32 6.90 -8.45
N LEU A 79 -1.68 6.19 -9.53
CA LEU A 79 -1.50 4.74 -9.63
C LEU A 79 -0.02 4.37 -9.56
N ALA A 80 0.87 5.11 -10.22
CA ALA A 80 2.32 4.90 -10.13
C ALA A 80 2.82 5.07 -8.69
N LEU A 81 2.35 6.10 -7.99
CA LEU A 81 2.68 6.31 -6.57
C LEU A 81 2.17 5.16 -5.68
N GLN A 82 0.93 4.71 -5.89
CA GLN A 82 0.35 3.58 -5.17
C GLN A 82 1.16 2.30 -5.41
N MET A 83 1.59 2.05 -6.64
CA MET A 83 2.44 0.91 -7.00
C MET A 83 3.81 0.98 -6.32
N VAL A 84 4.47 2.14 -6.35
CA VAL A 84 5.77 2.33 -5.68
C VAL A 84 5.64 2.11 -4.17
N ALA A 85 4.58 2.61 -3.54
CA ALA A 85 4.33 2.41 -2.12
C ALA A 85 4.10 0.92 -1.79
N ALA A 86 3.29 0.23 -2.57
CA ALA A 86 3.02 -1.20 -2.41
C ALA A 86 4.31 -2.04 -2.57
N LEU A 87 5.12 -1.75 -3.59
CA LEU A 87 6.41 -2.43 -3.80
C LEU A 87 7.37 -2.19 -2.63
N THR A 88 7.38 -0.97 -2.09
CA THR A 88 8.20 -0.64 -0.91
C THR A 88 7.74 -1.43 0.32
N ALA A 89 6.43 -1.59 0.53
CA ALA A 89 5.87 -2.40 1.61
C ALA A 89 6.11 -3.91 1.44
N CYS A 90 6.23 -4.39 0.20
CA CYS A 90 6.59 -5.76 -0.13
C CYS A 90 8.08 -6.06 0.06
N ALA A 91 8.95 -5.08 -0.19
CA ALA A 91 10.39 -5.26 -0.17
C ALA A 91 10.92 -6.01 1.07
N PRO A 92 10.60 -5.61 2.32
CA PRO A 92 11.14 -6.31 3.48
C PRO A 92 10.62 -7.75 3.59
N VAL A 93 9.37 -8.04 3.21
CA VAL A 93 8.83 -9.42 3.24
C VAL A 93 9.59 -10.32 2.27
N PHE A 94 9.81 -9.88 1.03
CA PHE A 94 10.54 -10.68 0.03
C PHE A 94 12.05 -10.77 0.29
N PHE A 95 12.69 -9.68 0.73
CA PHE A 95 14.14 -9.67 0.96
C PHE A 95 14.54 -10.38 2.25
N LEU A 96 13.73 -10.28 3.30
CA LEU A 96 14.00 -10.90 4.60
C LEU A 96 13.41 -12.32 4.72
N LYS A 97 12.69 -12.79 3.69
CA LYS A 97 11.99 -14.09 3.67
C LYS A 97 11.10 -14.31 4.89
N LEU A 98 10.39 -13.24 5.27
CA LEU A 98 9.39 -13.26 6.33
C LEU A 98 8.14 -14.02 5.90
#